data_AF-A0A9K3PT57-F1
#
_entry.id   AF-A0A9K3PT57-F1
#
_cell.length_a   1.000
_cell.length_b   1.000
_cell.length_c   1.000
_cell.angle_alpha   90.00
_cell.angle_beta   90.00
_cell.angle_gamma   90.00
#
_symmetry.space_group_name_H-M   'P 1'
#
loop_
_entity.id
_entity.type
_entity.pdbx_description
1 polymer ?
#
loop_
_entity_poly.entity_id
_entity_poly.type
_entity_poly.pdbx_seq_one_letter_code
_entity_poly.pdbx_strand_id
1 'polypeptide(L)'
;MVAFVDFAADLTLGVIKFLDVVDSSRLAVTSQRYYYLVMEYRQQRGAELVAVANANTVAKTNEPPRTIITRSVHALQSKPNLILSFSTAENETRDGASNLEKTYGSSYPSPTILLGAEAYSIQVNNAQSTAKAMGTNEGITLEHSSSFSLMAVNFPNARVLPFKVTFHQRDLETILLERQLEDVGDLSTWKAMILYAADQEGQAMVEKFITRIQHLLPQIAIVGGMCDGGYVSKQNYTRDQLMTLSVAQLRTFPEARGLHFIEKSELVDHIQTKKNDLQSTICEVDAGLFGVVLGGDVPVKSVVSRGVRSAFHGKEQSISPFVVEKSQIVHPSDDDYMFDFRNSEDATSYHLISKIRDTDAEETMSAMQLIAKGIESGHRAEFIGLKRLQSDGFELENLHHMSARTGDLIVFTDGSRPQAESLEGAEIDLFYLDGVSCMEDMDKTIAKLKEQTKGEEILGAVMFSCAGRGPEPSHLIPEEMSDAKRFAKGFPKVPCLGFYAGGEIGPLALAANEKVFQTGRAAVQGFTAVFALFIVPKVESIVFQLNDSPQNVRGFVRARVGLTGQQSLL
;
A
#
# COMPACT_ATOMS: atom_id res chain seq x y z
N MET A 1 -24.48 -17.88 35.74
CA MET A 1 -24.12 -18.28 34.37
C MET A 1 -25.16 -19.28 33.90
N VAL A 2 -26.05 -18.91 32.99
CA VAL A 2 -26.84 -19.91 32.25
C VAL A 2 -25.84 -20.62 31.34
N ALA A 3 -25.78 -21.96 31.40
CA ALA A 3 -24.94 -22.71 30.48
C ALA A 3 -25.53 -22.53 29.07
N PHE A 4 -24.89 -21.71 28.24
CA PHE A 4 -25.39 -21.38 26.90
C PHE A 4 -25.46 -22.62 25.95
N VAL A 5 -24.98 -23.79 26.40
CA VAL A 5 -24.75 -25.02 25.61
C VAL A 5 -26.00 -25.47 24.83
N ASP A 6 -27.20 -25.11 25.31
CA ASP A 6 -28.48 -25.51 24.73
C ASP A 6 -29.05 -24.55 23.68
N PHE A 7 -28.40 -23.41 23.39
CA PHE A 7 -28.90 -22.50 22.37
C PHE A 7 -28.71 -23.05 20.95
N ALA A 8 -29.66 -22.74 20.06
CA ALA A 8 -29.50 -22.99 18.62
C ALA A 8 -28.28 -22.24 18.07
N ALA A 9 -27.63 -22.78 17.04
CA ALA A 9 -26.48 -22.17 16.38
C ALA A 9 -26.78 -20.74 15.94
N ASP A 10 -27.95 -20.52 15.32
CA ASP A 10 -28.37 -19.22 14.81
C ASP A 10 -28.51 -18.17 15.91
N LEU A 11 -29.05 -18.54 17.07
CA LEU A 11 -29.16 -17.63 18.20
C LEU A 11 -27.78 -17.30 18.79
N THR A 12 -26.91 -18.30 18.88
CA THR A 12 -25.54 -18.12 19.35
C THR A 12 -24.74 -17.21 18.44
N LEU A 13 -24.80 -17.43 17.12
CA LEU A 13 -24.20 -16.55 16.11
C LEU A 13 -24.83 -15.15 16.17
N GLY A 14 -26.13 -15.10 16.43
CA GLY A 14 -26.88 -13.88 16.71
C GLY A 14 -26.41 -13.11 17.93
N VAL A 15 -25.80 -13.75 18.93
CA VAL A 15 -25.14 -13.09 20.07
C VAL A 15 -23.70 -12.71 19.70
N ILE A 16 -22.95 -13.65 19.12
CA ILE A 16 -21.53 -13.46 18.73
C ILE A 16 -21.37 -12.24 17.81
N LYS A 17 -22.32 -11.98 16.90
CA LYS A 17 -22.23 -10.83 15.99
C LYS A 17 -22.13 -9.48 16.69
N PHE A 18 -22.61 -9.38 17.93
CA PHE A 18 -22.58 -8.16 18.73
C PHE A 18 -21.39 -8.10 19.70
N LEU A 19 -20.62 -9.18 19.86
CA LEU A 19 -19.43 -9.20 20.70
C LEU A 19 -18.24 -8.66 19.92
N ASP A 20 -17.39 -7.87 20.59
CA ASP A 20 -16.10 -7.48 20.04
C ASP A 20 -15.12 -8.67 19.98
N VAL A 21 -13.95 -8.46 19.37
CA VAL A 21 -12.93 -9.50 19.21
C VAL A 21 -12.40 -10.03 20.56
N VAL A 22 -12.35 -9.19 21.59
CA VAL A 22 -11.81 -9.54 22.92
C VAL A 22 -12.79 -10.43 23.67
N ASP A 23 -14.05 -10.01 23.76
CA ASP A 23 -15.10 -10.71 24.46
C ASP A 23 -15.58 -11.97 23.73
N SER A 24 -15.62 -11.95 22.39
CA SER A 24 -15.90 -13.17 21.61
C SER A 24 -14.82 -14.25 21.84
N SER A 25 -13.56 -13.84 22.01
CA SER A 25 -12.48 -14.79 22.32
C SER A 25 -12.63 -15.36 23.74
N ARG A 26 -13.06 -14.56 24.73
CA ARG A 26 -13.35 -15.04 26.09
C ARG A 26 -14.50 -16.05 26.10
N LEU A 27 -15.56 -15.81 25.32
CA LEU A 27 -16.68 -16.73 25.18
C LEU A 27 -16.23 -18.07 24.57
N ALA A 28 -15.33 -18.03 23.56
CA ALA A 28 -14.79 -19.21 22.91
C ALA A 28 -14.03 -20.15 23.86
N VAL A 29 -13.45 -19.64 24.95
CA VAL A 29 -12.73 -20.44 25.96
C VAL A 29 -13.69 -21.30 26.80
N THR A 30 -15.00 -21.02 26.79
CA THR A 30 -15.98 -21.71 27.65
C THR A 30 -16.54 -23.00 27.08
N SER A 31 -16.57 -23.19 25.74
CA SER A 31 -16.99 -24.45 25.13
C SER A 31 -16.39 -24.68 23.74
N GLN A 32 -16.18 -25.95 23.39
CA GLN A 32 -15.74 -26.37 22.04
C GLN A 32 -16.69 -25.90 20.94
N ARG A 33 -18.01 -25.90 21.21
CA ARG A 33 -19.04 -25.46 20.25
C ARG A 33 -18.98 -23.95 20.04
N TYR A 34 -18.75 -23.14 21.09
CA TYR A 34 -18.52 -21.69 20.93
C TYR A 34 -17.27 -21.42 20.15
N TYR A 35 -16.19 -22.14 20.45
CA TYR A 35 -14.95 -22.00 19.69
C TYR A 35 -15.18 -22.26 18.20
N TYR A 36 -15.87 -23.36 17.84
CA TYR A 36 -16.26 -23.64 16.46
C TYR A 36 -17.11 -22.50 15.86
N LEU A 37 -18.22 -22.12 16.50
CA LEU A 37 -19.14 -21.11 15.97
C LEU A 37 -18.50 -19.73 15.82
N VAL A 38 -17.66 -19.30 16.77
CA VAL A 38 -16.92 -18.03 16.68
C VAL A 38 -15.96 -18.05 15.50
N MET A 39 -15.26 -19.15 15.28
CA MET A 39 -14.28 -19.26 14.19
C MET A 39 -14.95 -19.30 12.82
N GLU A 40 -16.03 -20.07 12.67
CA GLU A 40 -16.84 -20.10 11.44
C GLU A 40 -17.46 -18.74 11.13
N TYR A 41 -18.04 -18.09 12.14
CA TYR A 41 -18.61 -16.76 12.00
C TYR A 41 -17.57 -15.75 11.51
N ARG A 42 -16.37 -15.75 12.11
CA ARG A 42 -15.27 -14.86 11.71
C ARG A 42 -14.80 -15.12 10.28
N GLN A 43 -14.78 -16.36 9.83
CA GLN A 43 -14.44 -16.70 8.46
C GLN A 43 -15.47 -16.17 7.45
N GLN A 44 -16.75 -16.11 7.83
CA GLN A 44 -17.86 -15.73 6.96
C GLN A 44 -18.17 -14.23 6.98
N ARG A 45 -17.72 -13.51 7.99
CA ARG A 45 -18.00 -12.08 8.19
C ARG A 45 -17.37 -11.15 7.15
N GLY A 46 -16.42 -11.67 6.37
CA GLY A 46 -15.70 -10.90 5.36
C GLY A 46 -14.66 -9.96 5.97
N ALA A 47 -14.27 -8.96 5.20
CA ALA A 47 -13.23 -8.01 5.57
C ALA A 47 -13.74 -6.92 6.53
N GLU A 48 -12.90 -6.50 7.47
CA GLU A 48 -13.21 -5.44 8.44
C GLU A 48 -12.03 -4.46 8.54
N LEU A 49 -12.34 -3.19 8.80
CA LEU A 49 -11.34 -2.15 8.98
C LEU A 49 -11.81 -1.15 10.03
N VAL A 50 -10.89 -0.77 10.92
CA VAL A 50 -11.10 0.32 11.87
C VAL A 50 -9.92 1.28 11.77
N ALA A 51 -10.21 2.56 11.61
CA ALA A 51 -9.22 3.64 11.67
C ALA A 51 -9.46 4.47 12.92
N VAL A 52 -8.38 4.80 13.63
CA VAL A 52 -8.40 5.61 14.85
C VAL A 52 -7.18 6.53 14.83
N ALA A 53 -7.35 7.76 15.30
CA ALA A 53 -6.24 8.67 15.54
C ALA A 53 -6.29 9.24 16.95
N ASN A 54 -5.16 9.79 17.39
CA ASN A 54 -5.11 10.65 18.55
C ASN A 54 -5.83 11.95 18.19
N ALA A 55 -7.08 12.10 18.61
CA ALA A 55 -7.86 13.29 18.31
C ALA A 55 -7.42 14.44 19.22
N ASN A 56 -6.75 15.45 18.67
CA ASN A 56 -6.38 16.67 19.37
C ASN A 56 -7.60 17.60 19.51
N THR A 57 -8.67 17.10 20.12
CA THR A 57 -9.85 17.92 20.43
C THR A 57 -9.48 18.89 21.53
N VAL A 58 -9.40 20.20 21.22
CA VAL A 58 -9.47 21.45 22.05
C VAL A 58 -8.81 21.48 23.45
N ALA A 59 -8.87 20.41 24.23
CA ALA A 59 -8.28 20.21 25.55
C ALA A 59 -6.80 19.78 25.57
N LYS A 60 -6.13 19.57 24.42
CA LYS A 60 -4.68 19.23 24.30
C LYS A 60 -4.21 18.00 25.12
N THR A 61 -5.10 17.10 25.53
CA THR A 61 -4.65 15.88 26.20
C THR A 61 -4.38 14.82 25.14
N ASN A 62 -3.10 14.62 24.80
CA ASN A 62 -2.68 13.53 23.92
C ASN A 62 -3.10 12.20 24.54
N GLU A 63 -4.03 11.50 23.88
CA GLU A 63 -4.40 10.14 24.24
C GLU A 63 -3.18 9.24 24.01
N PRO A 64 -2.75 8.43 25.00
CA PRO A 64 -1.57 7.60 24.81
C PRO A 64 -1.84 6.54 23.73
N PRO A 65 -0.85 6.20 22.89
CA PRO A 65 -1.01 5.23 21.80
C PRO A 65 -1.69 3.92 22.22
N ARG A 66 -1.39 3.42 23.43
CA ARG A 66 -2.01 2.21 23.98
C ARG A 66 -3.54 2.28 24.06
N THR A 67 -4.12 3.44 24.36
CA THR A 67 -5.59 3.58 24.43
C THR A 67 -6.20 3.58 23.03
N ILE A 68 -5.56 4.26 22.07
CA ILE A 68 -5.95 4.26 20.65
C ILE A 68 -5.95 2.84 20.08
N ILE A 69 -4.87 2.12 20.36
CA ILE A 69 -4.67 0.70 20.04
C ILE A 69 -5.80 -0.14 20.63
N THR A 70 -6.05 -0.03 21.94
CA THR A 70 -7.09 -0.80 22.63
C THR A 70 -8.46 -0.52 22.02
N ARG A 71 -8.80 0.74 21.80
CA ARG A 71 -10.05 1.17 21.14
C ARG A 71 -10.20 0.57 19.74
N SER A 72 -9.13 0.57 18.95
CA SER A 72 -9.15 0.00 17.59
C SER A 72 -9.47 -1.50 17.59
N VAL A 73 -8.85 -2.26 18.51
CA VAL A 73 -9.06 -3.71 18.64
C VAL A 73 -10.48 -4.00 19.11
N HIS A 74 -10.98 -3.28 20.11
CA HIS A 74 -12.34 -3.46 20.62
C HIS A 74 -13.43 -3.04 19.61
N ALA A 75 -13.11 -2.19 18.63
CA ALA A 75 -14.04 -1.84 17.57
C ALA A 75 -14.16 -2.93 16.48
N LEU A 76 -13.19 -3.85 16.40
CA LEU A 76 -13.23 -5.00 15.49
C LEU A 76 -13.96 -6.18 16.13
N GLN A 77 -14.60 -6.99 15.30
CA GLN A 77 -15.21 -8.25 15.72
C GLN A 77 -14.32 -9.45 15.39
N SER A 78 -13.45 -9.29 14.40
CA SER A 78 -12.43 -10.25 14.03
C SER A 78 -11.04 -9.77 14.41
N LYS A 79 -10.11 -10.71 14.59
CA LYS A 79 -8.71 -10.36 14.90
C LYS A 79 -8.10 -9.70 13.67
N PRO A 80 -7.47 -8.51 13.79
CA PRO A 80 -6.78 -7.92 12.66
C PRO A 80 -5.62 -8.82 12.25
N ASN A 81 -5.37 -8.95 10.94
CA ASN A 81 -4.17 -9.59 10.42
C ASN A 81 -3.14 -8.58 9.89
N LEU A 82 -3.53 -7.32 9.72
CA LEU A 82 -2.66 -6.21 9.39
C LEU A 82 -3.00 -4.97 10.23
N ILE A 83 -1.98 -4.26 10.69
CA ILE A 83 -2.09 -2.94 11.29
C ILE A 83 -1.14 -2.00 10.59
N LEU A 84 -1.67 -0.87 10.16
CA LEU A 84 -0.91 0.25 9.63
C LEU A 84 -0.90 1.35 10.67
N SER A 85 0.27 1.76 11.13
CA SER A 85 0.43 2.85 12.08
C SER A 85 1.24 3.99 11.47
N PHE A 86 0.92 5.21 11.87
CA PHE A 86 1.64 6.41 11.48
C PHE A 86 1.93 7.20 12.74
N SER A 87 3.18 7.63 12.92
CA SER A 87 3.64 8.44 14.06
C SER A 87 4.47 9.63 13.59
N THR A 88 4.46 10.70 14.38
CA THR A 88 5.45 11.77 14.24
C THR A 88 6.60 11.53 15.20
N ALA A 89 7.82 11.94 14.82
CA ALA A 89 9.03 11.75 15.64
C ALA A 89 8.92 12.39 17.05
N GLU A 90 8.09 13.43 17.22
CA GLU A 90 7.89 14.11 18.50
C GLU A 90 7.24 13.24 19.58
N ASN A 91 6.48 12.21 19.19
CA ASN A 91 5.74 11.35 20.10
C ASN A 91 6.56 10.16 20.60
N GLU A 92 7.63 9.81 19.90
CA GLU A 92 8.58 8.82 20.36
C GLU A 92 9.51 9.49 21.36
N THR A 93 9.13 9.44 22.63
CA THR A 93 10.05 9.74 23.73
C THR A 93 11.25 8.80 23.62
N ARG A 94 12.33 9.22 22.93
CA ARG A 94 13.78 8.85 23.00
C ARG A 94 14.24 7.42 23.39
N ASP A 95 13.36 6.45 23.61
CA ASP A 95 13.60 5.19 24.32
C ASP A 95 13.38 3.93 23.43
N GLY A 96 13.23 4.11 22.10
CA GLY A 96 13.34 3.07 21.07
C GLY A 96 12.37 1.88 21.16
N ALA A 97 12.67 0.82 20.39
CA ALA A 97 11.88 -0.41 20.17
C ALA A 97 11.24 -1.01 21.41
N SER A 98 11.90 -0.84 22.56
CA SER A 98 11.43 -1.31 23.86
C SER A 98 10.05 -0.75 24.25
N ASN A 99 9.69 0.43 23.75
CA ASN A 99 8.38 1.03 23.97
C ASN A 99 7.34 0.57 22.94
N LEU A 100 7.73 0.31 21.69
CA LEU A 100 6.82 -0.26 20.69
C LEU A 100 6.35 -1.64 21.14
N GLU A 101 7.24 -2.53 21.55
CA GLU A 101 6.81 -3.86 22.01
C GLU A 101 6.00 -3.80 23.31
N LYS A 102 6.26 -2.85 24.21
CA LYS A 102 5.37 -2.64 25.37
C LYS A 102 4.00 -2.09 24.98
N THR A 103 3.96 -1.23 23.96
CA THR A 103 2.75 -0.56 23.46
C THR A 103 1.86 -1.54 22.69
N TYR A 104 2.47 -2.34 21.82
CA TYR A 104 1.80 -3.28 20.91
C TYR A 104 1.75 -4.72 21.46
N GLY A 105 2.82 -5.22 22.08
CA GLY A 105 3.10 -6.65 22.28
C GLY A 105 2.17 -7.40 23.24
N SER A 106 1.44 -6.72 24.12
CA SER A 106 0.37 -7.34 24.93
C SER A 106 -1.03 -7.10 24.38
N SER A 107 -1.18 -6.13 23.48
CA SER A 107 -2.48 -5.61 23.07
C SER A 107 -3.02 -6.30 21.82
N TYR A 108 -2.14 -6.89 20.99
CA TYR A 108 -2.54 -7.45 19.70
C TYR A 108 -2.53 -8.98 19.64
N PRO A 109 -3.58 -9.57 19.04
CA PRO A 109 -3.67 -11.01 18.93
C PRO A 109 -2.75 -11.53 17.81
N SER A 110 -1.75 -12.36 18.14
CA SER A 110 -1.01 -13.09 17.09
C SER A 110 -1.97 -13.90 16.18
N PRO A 111 -1.76 -13.92 14.85
CA PRO A 111 -0.60 -13.43 14.10
C PRO A 111 -0.83 -12.09 13.37
N THR A 112 -1.21 -11.01 14.07
CA THR A 112 -1.29 -9.67 13.46
C THR A 112 0.10 -9.19 13.00
N ILE A 113 0.21 -8.74 11.74
CA ILE A 113 1.37 -8.01 11.24
C ILE A 113 1.20 -6.52 11.49
N LEU A 114 2.23 -5.89 12.04
CA LEU A 114 2.33 -4.45 12.26
C LEU A 114 3.29 -3.85 11.24
N LEU A 115 2.87 -2.78 10.58
CA LEU A 115 3.68 -1.96 9.70
C LEU A 115 3.46 -0.49 10.09
N GLY A 116 4.50 0.16 10.59
CA GLY A 116 4.45 1.55 11.04
C GLY A 116 5.41 2.45 10.29
N ALA A 117 4.97 3.64 9.90
CA ALA A 117 5.83 4.67 9.31
C ALA A 117 5.93 5.89 10.23
N GLU A 118 7.14 6.41 10.37
CA GLU A 118 7.41 7.69 11.01
C GLU A 118 7.52 8.78 9.95
N ALA A 119 6.72 9.83 10.10
CA ALA A 119 6.68 10.92 9.15
C ALA A 119 6.54 12.27 9.86
N TYR A 120 7.00 13.32 9.20
CA TYR A 120 6.90 14.68 9.71
C TYR A 120 5.45 15.11 10.03
N SER A 121 4.49 14.72 9.18
CA SER A 121 3.08 15.08 9.36
C SER A 121 2.15 13.97 8.88
N ILE A 122 1.18 13.63 9.73
CA ILE A 122 0.16 12.61 9.50
C ILE A 122 -1.11 13.29 8.98
N GLN A 123 -1.82 12.61 8.09
CA GLN A 123 -3.13 13.04 7.61
C GLN A 123 -4.20 12.05 8.04
N VAL A 124 -5.22 12.55 8.75
CA VAL A 124 -6.31 11.73 9.28
C VAL A 124 -7.65 12.27 8.81
N ASN A 125 -8.41 11.42 8.14
CA ASN A 125 -9.84 11.58 7.92
C ASN A 125 -10.56 10.48 8.71
N ASN A 126 -11.04 10.84 9.90
CA ASN A 126 -11.73 9.90 10.77
C ASN A 126 -13.25 10.00 10.56
N ALA A 127 -13.72 9.34 9.50
CA ALA A 127 -15.13 9.34 9.13
C ALA A 127 -16.04 8.48 10.03
N GLN A 128 -15.49 7.64 10.92
CA GLN A 128 -16.28 6.58 11.59
C GLN A 128 -16.07 6.42 13.11
N SER A 129 -14.90 6.73 13.68
CA SER A 129 -14.57 6.16 14.99
C SER A 129 -15.19 6.85 16.21
N THR A 130 -15.62 8.11 16.12
CA THR A 130 -16.23 8.82 17.26
C THR A 130 -17.75 8.78 17.22
N ALA A 131 -18.35 9.10 16.08
CA ALA A 131 -19.81 9.21 15.94
C ALA A 131 -20.57 7.91 16.25
N LYS A 132 -20.12 6.76 15.71
CA LYS A 132 -20.84 5.47 15.87
C LYS A 132 -20.58 4.82 17.23
N ALA A 133 -19.39 5.02 17.81
CA ALA A 133 -19.05 4.53 19.14
C ALA A 133 -19.69 5.35 20.26
N MET A 134 -19.94 6.65 20.04
CA MET A 134 -20.51 7.56 21.04
C MET A 134 -21.98 7.95 20.78
N GLY A 135 -22.60 7.46 19.70
CA GLY A 135 -23.99 7.78 19.36
C GLY A 135 -24.22 9.25 18.99
N THR A 136 -23.17 9.97 18.61
CA THR A 136 -23.25 11.38 18.20
C THR A 136 -23.29 11.49 16.69
N ASN A 137 -24.08 12.42 16.14
CA ASN A 137 -24.13 12.72 14.71
C ASN A 137 -22.98 13.65 14.27
N GLU A 138 -21.84 13.62 14.97
CA GLU A 138 -20.75 14.54 14.65
C GLU A 138 -20.11 14.20 13.30
N GLY A 139 -19.87 15.27 12.52
CA GLY A 139 -19.34 15.19 11.17
C GLY A 139 -17.91 14.66 11.12
N ILE A 140 -17.42 14.50 9.89
CA ILE A 140 -16.05 14.08 9.60
C ILE A 140 -15.06 15.00 10.31
N THR A 141 -14.18 14.42 11.12
CA THR A 141 -13.05 15.16 11.71
C THR A 141 -11.83 14.93 10.84
N LEU A 142 -11.33 16.01 10.23
CA LEU A 142 -10.07 16.05 9.51
C LEU A 142 -8.99 16.61 10.44
N GLU A 143 -7.85 15.92 10.52
CA GLU A 143 -6.78 16.27 11.44
C GLU A 143 -5.39 16.02 10.82
N HIS A 144 -4.54 17.04 10.87
CA HIS A 144 -3.13 17.02 10.43
C HIS A 144 -2.10 17.13 11.56
N SER A 145 -2.58 17.46 12.76
CA SER A 145 -1.75 17.59 13.96
C SER A 145 -1.78 16.34 14.85
N SER A 146 -2.39 15.26 14.36
CA SER A 146 -2.29 13.96 15.01
C SER A 146 -0.84 13.53 15.04
N SER A 147 -0.34 13.23 16.23
CA SER A 147 1.00 12.69 16.43
C SER A 147 1.04 11.16 16.38
N PHE A 148 -0.13 10.52 16.31
CA PHE A 148 -0.29 9.08 16.13
C PHE A 148 -1.63 8.75 15.48
N SER A 149 -1.62 7.85 14.50
CA SER A 149 -2.83 7.25 13.93
C SER A 149 -2.61 5.79 13.59
N LEU A 150 -3.71 5.04 13.50
CA LEU A 150 -3.68 3.60 13.34
C LEU A 150 -4.90 3.10 12.57
N MET A 151 -4.65 2.20 11.62
CA MET A 151 -5.65 1.45 10.88
C MET A 151 -5.45 -0.05 11.13
N ALA A 152 -6.42 -0.68 11.80
CA ALA A 152 -6.45 -2.11 12.03
C ALA A 152 -7.36 -2.79 11.01
N VAL A 153 -6.85 -3.82 10.34
CA VAL A 153 -7.52 -4.47 9.21
C VAL A 153 -7.55 -5.97 9.42
N ASN A 154 -8.72 -6.58 9.12
CA ASN A 154 -8.88 -8.01 9.04
C ASN A 154 -9.33 -8.40 7.63
N PHE A 155 -8.48 -9.12 6.92
CA PHE A 155 -8.80 -9.77 5.65
C PHE A 155 -8.72 -11.30 5.81
N PRO A 156 -9.83 -12.00 6.09
CA PRO A 156 -9.80 -13.42 6.50
C PRO A 156 -9.04 -14.35 5.55
N ASN A 157 -9.05 -14.03 4.26
CA ASN A 157 -8.45 -14.83 3.19
C ASN A 157 -7.14 -14.21 2.65
N ALA A 158 -6.65 -13.13 3.26
CA ALA A 158 -5.39 -12.53 2.86
C ALA A 158 -4.20 -13.18 3.58
N ARG A 159 -3.12 -13.31 2.82
CA ARG A 159 -1.78 -13.58 3.32
C ARG A 159 -1.05 -12.25 3.41
N VAL A 160 -0.42 -12.01 4.56
CA VAL A 160 0.38 -10.80 4.81
C VAL A 160 1.81 -11.25 5.03
N LEU A 161 2.70 -10.86 4.13
CA LEU A 161 4.13 -11.17 4.18
C LEU A 161 4.91 -9.88 4.48
N PRO A 162 5.39 -9.68 5.71
CA PRO A 162 6.26 -8.54 6.03
C PRO A 162 7.65 -8.72 5.42
N PHE A 163 8.29 -7.62 5.04
CA PHE A 163 9.67 -7.62 4.57
C PHE A 163 10.44 -6.38 5.04
N LYS A 164 11.77 -6.51 5.03
CA LYS A 164 12.76 -5.46 5.28
C LYS A 164 13.94 -5.70 4.34
N VAL A 165 14.45 -4.63 3.74
CA VAL A 165 15.64 -4.61 2.88
C VAL A 165 16.53 -3.45 3.29
N THR A 166 17.69 -3.76 3.83
CA THR A 166 18.72 -2.82 4.26
C THR A 166 19.77 -2.64 3.18
N PHE A 167 20.45 -1.50 3.15
CA PHE A 167 21.46 -1.22 2.14
C PHE A 167 22.58 -2.25 2.11
N HIS A 168 23.06 -2.67 3.28
CA HIS A 168 24.16 -3.64 3.41
C HIS A 168 23.79 -5.06 2.97
N GLN A 169 22.50 -5.42 2.96
CA GLN A 169 22.04 -6.76 2.62
C GLN A 169 21.05 -6.76 1.44
N ARG A 170 21.03 -5.68 0.65
CA ARG A 170 19.99 -5.44 -0.35
C ARG A 170 19.75 -6.62 -1.30
N ASP A 171 20.83 -7.21 -1.84
CA ASP A 171 20.72 -8.29 -2.82
C ASP A 171 20.21 -9.57 -2.16
N LEU A 172 20.74 -9.88 -0.97
CA LEU A 172 20.33 -11.06 -0.21
C LEU A 172 18.87 -10.95 0.24
N GLU A 173 18.48 -9.86 0.89
CA GLU A 173 17.13 -9.66 1.41
C GLU A 173 16.09 -9.59 0.29
N THR A 174 16.43 -8.97 -0.85
CA THR A 174 15.57 -8.99 -2.04
C THR A 174 15.42 -10.40 -2.60
N ILE A 175 16.51 -11.16 -2.76
CA ILE A 175 16.45 -12.56 -3.21
C ILE A 175 15.63 -13.43 -2.24
N LEU A 176 15.74 -13.17 -0.94
CA LEU A 176 14.96 -13.90 0.06
C LEU A 176 13.48 -13.59 -0.04
N LEU A 177 13.11 -12.32 -0.25
CA LEU A 177 11.73 -11.95 -0.49
C LEU A 177 11.19 -12.63 -1.77
N GLU A 178 11.93 -12.59 -2.88
CA GLU A 178 11.54 -13.25 -4.13
C GLU A 178 11.28 -14.74 -3.93
N ARG A 179 12.19 -15.44 -3.26
CA ARG A 179 12.00 -16.85 -2.92
C ARG A 179 10.77 -17.08 -2.07
N GLN A 180 10.53 -16.24 -1.06
CA GLN A 180 9.32 -16.32 -0.24
C GLN A 180 8.04 -16.09 -1.06
N LEU A 181 8.08 -15.22 -2.07
CA LEU A 181 6.96 -14.99 -2.97
C LEU A 181 6.72 -16.21 -3.87
N GLU A 182 7.78 -16.85 -4.38
CA GLU A 182 7.75 -18.06 -5.21
C GLU A 182 7.32 -19.32 -4.44
N ASP A 183 7.77 -19.47 -3.18
CA ASP A 183 7.49 -20.63 -2.33
C ASP A 183 5.99 -20.80 -2.02
N VAL A 184 5.21 -19.74 -2.21
CA VAL A 184 3.75 -19.73 -2.02
C VAL A 184 3.00 -20.36 -3.22
N GLY A 185 3.73 -20.69 -4.30
CA GLY A 185 3.24 -21.40 -5.46
C GLY A 185 2.89 -20.45 -6.59
N ASP A 186 1.59 -20.18 -6.78
CA ASP A 186 1.14 -19.28 -7.83
C ASP A 186 1.44 -17.81 -7.47
N LEU A 187 2.43 -17.22 -8.16
CA LEU A 187 2.80 -15.81 -8.03
C LEU A 187 1.61 -14.86 -8.27
N SER A 188 0.62 -15.28 -9.06
CA SER A 188 -0.59 -14.49 -9.30
C SER A 188 -1.43 -14.27 -8.04
N THR A 189 -1.17 -15.03 -6.97
CA THR A 189 -1.84 -14.85 -5.67
C THR A 189 -1.47 -13.55 -4.99
N TRP A 190 -0.30 -12.96 -5.27
CA TRP A 190 0.12 -11.67 -4.72
C TRP A 190 -0.54 -10.54 -5.49
N LYS A 191 -1.26 -9.66 -4.77
CA LYS A 191 -2.12 -8.62 -5.39
C LYS A 191 -1.66 -7.21 -5.08
N ALA A 192 -1.11 -6.97 -3.91
CA ALA A 192 -0.69 -5.63 -3.50
C ALA A 192 0.57 -5.64 -2.64
N MET A 193 1.28 -4.52 -2.64
CA MET A 193 2.43 -4.24 -1.79
C MET A 193 2.29 -2.83 -1.21
N ILE A 194 2.41 -2.70 0.11
CA ILE A 194 2.57 -1.42 0.78
C ILE A 194 4.05 -1.30 1.13
N LEU A 195 4.73 -0.30 0.57
CA LEU A 195 6.18 -0.13 0.60
C LEU A 195 6.57 1.23 1.18
N TYR A 196 7.50 1.24 2.12
CA TYR A 196 8.10 2.45 2.67
C TYR A 196 9.60 2.49 2.39
N ALA A 197 10.10 3.68 2.10
CA ALA A 197 11.50 3.96 1.90
C ALA A 197 11.96 4.94 2.99
N ALA A 198 12.81 4.47 3.90
CA ALA A 198 13.36 5.25 5.00
C ALA A 198 14.76 5.78 4.63
N ASP A 199 14.96 7.07 4.93
CA ASP A 199 16.22 7.80 4.74
C ASP A 199 16.75 7.77 3.29
N GLN A 200 17.90 8.41 3.05
CA GLN A 200 18.57 8.48 1.76
C GLN A 200 18.89 7.10 1.18
N GLU A 201 19.21 6.12 2.03
CA GLU A 201 19.48 4.75 1.59
C GLU A 201 18.24 4.10 0.96
N GLY A 202 17.07 4.23 1.59
CA GLY A 202 15.81 3.75 1.03
C GLY A 202 15.49 4.43 -0.30
N GLN A 203 15.67 5.75 -0.37
CA GLN A 203 15.47 6.52 -1.60
C GLN A 203 16.38 6.07 -2.75
N ALA A 204 17.63 5.70 -2.46
CA ALA A 204 18.56 5.22 -3.49
C ALA A 204 18.23 3.81 -4.02
N MET A 205 17.51 3.00 -3.24
CA MET A 205 17.23 1.59 -3.57
C MET A 205 15.84 1.35 -4.16
N VAL A 206 14.86 2.20 -3.82
CA VAL A 206 13.44 1.93 -4.05
C VAL A 206 13.09 1.70 -5.53
N GLU A 207 13.66 2.46 -6.47
CA GLU A 207 13.36 2.30 -7.90
C GLU A 207 13.82 0.95 -8.46
N LYS A 208 15.04 0.53 -8.10
CA LYS A 208 15.57 -0.78 -8.50
C LYS A 208 14.76 -1.91 -7.88
N PHE A 209 14.38 -1.75 -6.62
CA PHE A 209 13.53 -2.71 -5.92
C PHE A 209 12.15 -2.84 -6.58
N ILE A 210 11.48 -1.72 -6.86
CA ILE A 210 10.18 -1.70 -7.56
C ILE A 210 10.31 -2.38 -8.93
N THR A 211 11.29 -1.99 -9.72
CA THR A 211 11.53 -2.57 -11.06
C THR A 211 11.67 -4.09 -10.98
N ARG A 212 12.46 -4.58 -10.01
CA ARG A 212 12.68 -6.00 -9.79
C ARG A 212 11.41 -6.74 -9.34
N ILE A 213 10.66 -6.18 -8.38
CA ILE A 213 9.39 -6.76 -7.93
C ILE A 213 8.35 -6.79 -9.04
N GLN A 214 8.26 -5.75 -9.87
CA GLN A 214 7.32 -5.71 -10.99
C GLN A 214 7.70 -6.65 -12.12
N HIS A 215 8.99 -6.95 -12.30
CA HIS A 215 9.41 -8.02 -13.20
C HIS A 215 8.87 -9.38 -12.74
N LEU A 216 8.94 -9.66 -11.43
CA LEU A 216 8.43 -10.89 -10.83
C LEU A 216 6.88 -10.91 -10.79
N LEU A 217 6.26 -9.77 -10.49
CA LEU A 217 4.82 -9.60 -10.28
C LEU A 217 4.26 -8.44 -11.12
N PRO A 218 4.09 -8.58 -12.45
CA PRO A 218 3.76 -7.45 -13.33
C PRO A 218 2.42 -6.76 -13.06
N GLN A 219 1.51 -7.43 -12.34
CA GLN A 219 0.16 -6.94 -12.04
C GLN A 219 -0.02 -6.51 -10.58
N ILE A 220 1.05 -6.52 -9.77
CA ILE A 220 0.94 -6.11 -8.38
C ILE A 220 0.63 -4.61 -8.28
N ALA A 221 -0.28 -4.23 -7.40
CA ALA A 221 -0.48 -2.85 -6.99
C ALA A 221 0.58 -2.48 -5.95
N ILE A 222 1.54 -1.60 -6.28
CA ILE A 222 2.52 -1.10 -5.31
C ILE A 222 2.12 0.33 -4.94
N VAL A 223 2.03 0.58 -3.63
CA VAL A 223 1.67 1.87 -3.04
C VAL A 223 2.56 2.14 -1.84
N GLY A 224 2.83 3.41 -1.56
CA GLY A 224 3.78 3.74 -0.52
C GLY A 224 4.22 5.18 -0.50
N GLY A 225 5.23 5.45 0.33
CA GLY A 225 5.86 6.76 0.41
C GLY A 225 7.20 6.71 1.12
N MET A 226 8.01 7.73 0.87
CA MET A 226 9.24 8.00 1.61
C MET A 226 8.91 8.58 2.98
N CYS A 227 9.53 8.01 4.01
CA CYS A 227 9.31 8.34 5.42
C CYS A 227 10.65 8.54 6.13
N ASP A 228 10.61 9.06 7.37
CA ASP A 228 11.83 9.31 8.15
C ASP A 228 12.40 8.00 8.73
N GLY A 229 11.52 7.04 8.99
CA GLY A 229 11.84 5.74 9.57
C GLY A 229 10.57 4.92 9.78
N GLY A 230 10.66 3.89 10.60
CA GLY A 230 9.50 3.14 11.04
C GLY A 230 9.83 1.72 11.47
N TYR A 231 8.84 0.84 11.37
CA TYR A 231 8.98 -0.53 11.83
C TYR A 231 8.08 -1.51 11.10
N VAL A 232 8.51 -2.77 11.08
CA VAL A 232 7.73 -3.90 10.58
C VAL A 232 7.86 -5.08 11.54
N SER A 233 6.74 -5.70 11.90
CA SER A 233 6.78 -6.92 12.70
C SER A 233 7.13 -8.13 11.84
N LYS A 234 7.99 -8.99 12.36
CA LYS A 234 8.17 -10.35 11.84
C LYS A 234 6.90 -11.16 12.07
N GLN A 235 6.58 -12.04 11.13
CA GLN A 235 5.45 -12.94 11.28
C GLN A 235 5.69 -13.88 12.47
N ASN A 236 4.93 -13.69 13.54
CA ASN A 236 5.08 -14.51 14.74
C ASN A 236 4.17 -15.74 14.73
N TYR A 237 4.64 -16.82 14.13
CA TYR A 237 3.97 -18.12 14.19
C TYR A 237 4.06 -18.75 15.58
N THR A 238 2.93 -19.24 16.08
CA THR A 238 2.90 -20.19 17.20
C THR A 238 3.42 -21.56 16.76
N ARG A 239 3.82 -22.40 17.72
CA ARG A 239 4.18 -23.80 17.46
C ARG A 239 3.11 -24.51 16.63
N ASP A 240 1.84 -24.35 16.98
CA ASP A 240 0.72 -24.97 16.26
C ASP A 240 0.61 -24.47 14.82
N GLN A 241 0.80 -23.17 14.61
CA GLN A 241 0.81 -22.60 13.26
C GLN A 241 1.97 -23.16 12.43
N LEU A 242 3.17 -23.22 13.00
CA LEU A 242 4.33 -23.86 12.37
C LEU A 242 4.05 -25.35 12.05
N MET A 243 3.38 -26.06 12.96
CA MET A 243 2.98 -27.46 12.73
C MET A 243 1.98 -27.63 11.59
N THR A 244 1.24 -26.59 11.18
CA THR A 244 0.38 -26.69 9.99
C THR A 244 1.14 -26.50 8.67
N LEU A 245 2.32 -25.87 8.70
CA LEU A 245 3.16 -25.67 7.52
C LEU A 245 3.78 -26.99 7.03
N SER A 246 3.98 -27.13 5.72
CA SER A 246 4.73 -28.28 5.17
C SER A 246 6.20 -28.23 5.59
N VAL A 247 6.91 -29.37 5.54
CA VAL A 247 8.36 -29.39 5.84
C VAL A 247 9.14 -28.50 4.87
N ALA A 248 8.72 -28.40 3.61
CA ALA A 248 9.32 -27.49 2.64
C ALA A 248 9.19 -26.03 3.09
N GLN A 249 7.99 -25.60 3.49
CA GLN A 249 7.74 -24.26 4.04
C GLN A 249 8.50 -24.02 5.35
N LEU A 250 8.60 -25.00 6.25
CA LEU A 250 9.40 -24.84 7.47
C LEU A 250 10.89 -24.69 7.18
N ARG A 251 11.39 -25.25 6.07
CA ARG A 251 12.80 -25.13 5.66
C ARG A 251 13.15 -23.79 5.02
N THR A 252 12.15 -22.95 4.69
CA THR A 252 12.39 -21.59 4.19
C THR A 252 12.79 -20.65 5.33
N PHE A 253 12.48 -21.01 6.58
CA PHE A 253 12.88 -20.25 7.77
C PHE A 253 14.41 -20.19 7.88
N PRO A 254 15.01 -19.02 8.12
CA PRO A 254 16.45 -18.89 8.36
C PRO A 254 16.95 -19.82 9.48
N GLU A 255 16.14 -20.01 10.53
CA GLU A 255 16.41 -20.87 11.68
C GLU A 255 16.47 -22.36 11.31
N ALA A 256 15.89 -22.74 10.18
CA ALA A 256 15.90 -24.11 9.67
C ALA A 256 17.13 -24.45 8.82
N ARG A 257 17.97 -23.46 8.47
CA ARG A 257 19.10 -23.67 7.55
C ARG A 257 20.16 -24.58 8.18
N GLY A 258 20.62 -25.55 7.40
CA GLY A 258 21.62 -26.54 7.83
C GLY A 258 21.06 -27.72 8.63
N LEU A 259 19.76 -27.71 8.97
CA LEU A 259 19.12 -28.83 9.65
C LEU A 259 18.64 -29.88 8.65
N HIS A 260 19.49 -30.84 8.33
CA HIS A 260 19.14 -31.98 7.48
C HIS A 260 18.66 -33.16 8.34
N PHE A 261 17.68 -33.92 7.85
CA PHE A 261 17.21 -35.18 8.46
C PHE A 261 16.67 -35.10 9.90
N ILE A 262 15.94 -34.03 10.25
CA ILE A 262 15.20 -33.93 11.52
C ILE A 262 13.69 -34.10 11.29
N GLU A 263 12.98 -34.58 12.31
CA GLU A 263 11.52 -34.69 12.24
C GLU A 263 10.85 -33.31 12.16
N LYS A 264 9.65 -33.25 11.58
CA LYS A 264 8.92 -31.97 11.43
C LYS A 264 8.68 -31.30 12.78
N SER A 265 8.32 -32.06 13.81
CA SER A 265 8.14 -31.58 15.18
C SER A 265 9.41 -30.96 15.77
N GLU A 266 10.55 -31.63 15.58
CA GLU A 266 11.86 -31.13 16.02
C GLU A 266 12.28 -29.87 15.25
N LEU A 267 11.96 -29.81 13.96
CA LEU A 267 12.20 -28.63 13.13
C LEU A 267 11.36 -27.45 13.62
N VAL A 268 10.08 -27.68 13.91
CA VAL A 268 9.21 -26.65 14.50
C VAL A 268 9.74 -26.20 15.85
N ASP A 269 10.17 -27.12 16.70
CA ASP A 269 10.71 -26.81 18.03
C ASP A 269 12.01 -26.02 17.91
N HIS A 270 12.89 -26.37 16.98
CA HIS A 270 14.10 -25.62 16.70
C HIS A 270 13.80 -24.18 16.26
N ILE A 271 12.89 -24.02 15.29
CA ILE A 271 12.45 -22.70 14.81
C ILE A 271 11.86 -21.90 15.98
N GLN A 272 11.00 -22.50 16.79
CA GLN A 272 10.35 -21.85 17.92
C GLN A 272 11.35 -21.42 19.01
N THR A 273 12.30 -22.30 19.37
CA THR A 273 13.33 -21.99 20.37
C THR A 273 14.24 -20.87 19.90
N LYS A 274 14.77 -20.95 18.68
CA LYS A 274 15.61 -19.89 18.09
C LYS A 274 14.89 -18.55 18.00
N LYS A 275 13.58 -18.59 17.77
CA LYS A 275 12.75 -17.39 17.68
C LYS A 275 12.43 -16.78 19.04
N ASN A 276 12.19 -17.60 20.06
CA ASN A 276 12.00 -17.11 21.43
C ASN A 276 13.27 -16.42 21.97
N ASP A 277 14.45 -16.78 21.45
CA ASP A 277 15.71 -16.12 21.79
C ASP A 277 15.87 -14.74 21.09
N LEU A 278 15.17 -14.52 19.98
CA LEU A 278 15.14 -13.22 19.27
C LEU A 278 14.05 -12.35 19.90
N GLN A 279 14.44 -11.63 20.97
CA GLN A 279 13.54 -10.96 21.91
C GLN A 279 12.56 -9.92 21.34
N SER A 280 12.73 -9.40 20.11
CA SER A 280 11.74 -8.47 19.52
C SER A 280 11.06 -9.05 18.28
N THR A 281 9.73 -9.07 18.32
CA THR A 281 8.89 -9.37 17.15
C THR A 281 8.84 -8.20 16.16
N ILE A 282 9.24 -7.00 16.59
CA ILE A 282 9.22 -5.76 15.82
C ILE A 282 10.65 -5.42 15.39
N CYS A 283 10.83 -5.11 14.11
CA CYS A 283 12.10 -4.65 13.54
C CYS A 283 11.98 -3.18 13.15
N GLU A 284 12.77 -2.33 13.79
CA GLU A 284 12.92 -0.91 13.41
C GLU A 284 13.73 -0.78 12.13
N VAL A 285 13.43 0.27 11.37
CA VAL A 285 14.01 0.56 10.06
C VAL A 285 14.26 2.06 9.95
N ASP A 286 15.42 2.48 10.44
CA ASP A 286 15.88 3.86 10.32
C ASP A 286 16.37 4.18 8.90
N ALA A 287 16.86 3.16 8.18
CA ALA A 287 17.35 3.28 6.82
C ALA A 287 17.04 2.00 6.00
N GLY A 288 16.58 2.20 4.77
CA GLY A 288 16.31 1.12 3.80
C GLY A 288 14.85 1.05 3.37
N LEU A 289 14.43 -0.13 2.92
CA LEU A 289 13.06 -0.41 2.47
C LEU A 289 12.38 -1.38 3.43
N PHE A 290 11.09 -1.19 3.64
CA PHE A 290 10.29 -2.12 4.45
C PHE A 290 8.82 -2.02 4.07
N GLY A 291 8.05 -3.06 4.39
CA GLY A 291 6.67 -3.09 3.97
C GLY A 291 5.99 -4.43 4.18
N VAL A 292 4.84 -4.57 3.52
CA VAL A 292 4.09 -5.83 3.47
C VAL A 292 3.67 -6.15 2.04
N VAL A 293 3.73 -7.43 1.69
CA VAL A 293 3.11 -7.97 0.47
C VAL A 293 1.83 -8.69 0.86
N LEU A 294 0.75 -8.41 0.14
CA LEU A 294 -0.58 -8.92 0.38
C LEU A 294 -0.99 -9.87 -0.74
N GLY A 295 -1.31 -11.11 -0.38
CA GLY A 295 -1.75 -12.14 -1.33
C GLY A 295 -3.05 -12.81 -0.93
N GLY A 296 -3.62 -13.62 -1.81
CA GLY A 296 -4.94 -14.22 -1.63
C GLY A 296 -6.07 -13.29 -2.09
N ASP A 297 -7.18 -13.31 -1.38
CA ASP A 297 -8.33 -12.43 -1.66
C ASP A 297 -8.09 -11.07 -0.99
N VAL A 298 -7.32 -10.23 -1.68
CA VAL A 298 -6.91 -8.89 -1.24
C VAL A 298 -7.54 -7.86 -2.16
N PRO A 299 -8.59 -7.17 -1.70
CA PRO A 299 -9.35 -6.21 -2.50
C PRO A 299 -8.71 -4.81 -2.41
N VAL A 300 -7.41 -4.71 -2.68
CA VAL A 300 -6.68 -3.43 -2.67
C VAL A 300 -6.62 -2.88 -4.09
N LYS A 301 -7.05 -1.63 -4.29
CA LYS A 301 -6.88 -0.89 -5.54
C LYS A 301 -6.02 0.35 -5.33
N SER A 302 -5.08 0.59 -6.23
CA SER A 302 -4.22 1.77 -6.22
C SER A 302 -4.77 2.87 -7.12
N VAL A 303 -4.66 4.11 -6.65
CA VAL A 303 -5.05 5.33 -7.36
C VAL A 303 -3.95 6.36 -7.20
N VAL A 304 -3.71 7.17 -8.23
CA VAL A 304 -2.76 8.28 -8.19
C VAL A 304 -3.43 9.53 -8.76
N SER A 305 -3.16 10.68 -8.15
CA SER A 305 -3.47 12.01 -8.69
C SER A 305 -2.18 12.83 -8.72
N ARG A 306 -1.97 13.58 -9.79
CA ARG A 306 -0.86 14.55 -9.89
C ARG A 306 -1.43 15.92 -10.20
N GLY A 307 -2.14 16.00 -11.33
CA GLY A 307 -2.69 17.21 -11.90
C GLY A 307 -1.60 18.08 -12.54
N VAL A 308 -1.80 18.36 -13.82
CA VAL A 308 -0.93 19.20 -14.64
C VAL A 308 -1.79 19.92 -15.68
N ARG A 309 -1.23 20.93 -16.34
CA ARG A 309 -1.88 21.61 -17.48
C ARG A 309 -1.01 21.54 -18.71
N SER A 310 -1.65 21.42 -19.87
CA SER A 310 -0.97 21.59 -21.16
C SER A 310 -0.46 23.03 -21.25
N ALA A 311 0.82 23.19 -21.56
CA ALA A 311 1.47 24.46 -21.76
C ALA A 311 0.83 25.22 -22.93
N PHE A 312 0.29 24.53 -23.94
CA PHE A 312 -0.32 25.18 -25.10
C PHE A 312 -1.76 25.65 -24.85
N HIS A 313 -2.50 24.93 -23.99
CA HIS A 313 -3.94 25.13 -23.85
C HIS A 313 -4.39 25.68 -22.50
N GLY A 314 -3.50 25.72 -21.50
CA GLY A 314 -3.81 26.17 -20.14
C GLY A 314 -4.80 25.28 -19.39
N LYS A 315 -5.13 24.09 -19.93
CA LYS A 315 -5.99 23.08 -19.30
C LYS A 315 -5.52 21.69 -19.69
N GLU A 316 -5.88 20.72 -18.87
CA GLU A 316 -5.71 19.30 -19.21
C GLU A 316 -6.52 18.93 -20.46
N GLN A 317 -5.91 18.17 -21.37
CA GLN A 317 -6.54 17.67 -22.58
C GLN A 317 -6.26 16.18 -22.76
N SER A 318 -7.25 15.45 -23.27
CA SER A 318 -7.13 14.02 -23.58
C SER A 318 -6.51 13.74 -24.96
N ILE A 319 -6.36 14.77 -25.80
CA ILE A 319 -5.82 14.68 -27.15
C ILE A 319 -4.85 15.85 -27.35
N SER A 320 -3.71 15.58 -28.00
CA SER A 320 -2.78 16.61 -28.44
C SER A 320 -2.76 16.73 -29.97
N PRO A 321 -2.68 17.94 -30.54
CA PRO A 321 -2.45 18.12 -31.98
C PRO A 321 -1.00 17.78 -32.38
N PHE A 322 -0.11 17.52 -31.43
CA PHE A 322 1.28 17.20 -31.72
C PHE A 322 1.51 15.69 -31.67
N VAL A 323 2.11 15.17 -32.73
CA VAL A 323 2.41 13.75 -32.88
C VAL A 323 3.89 13.56 -33.16
N VAL A 324 4.52 12.60 -32.49
CA VAL A 324 5.91 12.23 -32.75
C VAL A 324 6.03 11.70 -34.18
N GLU A 325 6.77 12.39 -35.04
CA GLU A 325 7.00 11.99 -36.43
C GLU A 325 8.27 11.16 -36.57
N LYS A 326 9.32 11.49 -35.81
CA LYS A 326 10.58 10.77 -35.83
C LYS A 326 11.16 10.61 -34.42
N SER A 327 11.43 9.37 -34.05
CA SER A 327 12.11 9.02 -32.80
C SER A 327 13.16 7.93 -33.02
N GLN A 328 14.23 7.96 -32.23
CA GLN A 328 15.25 6.90 -32.21
C GLN A 328 15.48 6.47 -30.77
N ILE A 329 15.54 5.16 -30.52
CA ILE A 329 16.03 4.65 -29.24
C ILE A 329 17.56 4.60 -29.26
N VAL A 330 18.19 5.11 -28.21
CA VAL A 330 19.63 5.09 -28.00
C VAL A 330 19.93 4.21 -26.80
N HIS A 331 20.75 3.19 -27.02
CA HIS A 331 21.18 2.23 -26.01
C HIS A 331 22.51 2.65 -25.37
N PRO A 332 22.78 2.24 -24.12
CA PRO A 332 24.07 2.47 -23.47
C PRO A 332 25.31 2.02 -24.26
N SER A 333 25.14 1.01 -25.12
CA SER A 333 26.18 0.47 -26.00
C SER A 333 26.47 1.33 -27.23
N ASP A 334 25.60 2.29 -27.56
CA ASP A 334 25.67 3.00 -28.82
C ASP A 334 26.70 4.14 -28.74
N ASP A 335 27.35 4.44 -29.87
CA ASP A 335 28.39 5.46 -29.94
C ASP A 335 27.86 6.86 -29.60
N ASP A 336 26.58 7.10 -29.88
CA ASP A 336 25.84 8.35 -29.65
C ASP A 336 25.20 8.45 -28.25
N TYR A 337 25.42 7.48 -27.35
CA TYR A 337 24.92 7.55 -25.98
C TYR A 337 25.53 8.72 -25.19
N MET A 338 24.70 9.63 -24.71
CA MET A 338 25.16 10.95 -24.22
C MET A 338 25.48 11.02 -22.73
N PHE A 339 25.22 9.96 -21.97
CA PHE A 339 25.45 9.95 -20.52
C PHE A 339 26.75 9.22 -20.17
N ASP A 340 27.54 9.78 -19.26
CA ASP A 340 28.88 9.30 -18.89
C ASP A 340 28.89 7.92 -18.21
N PHE A 341 27.72 7.37 -17.91
CA PHE A 341 27.54 6.11 -17.20
C PHE A 341 27.40 4.90 -18.12
N ARG A 342 27.94 4.92 -19.35
CA ARG A 342 27.81 3.82 -20.34
C ARG A 342 28.09 2.42 -19.80
N ASN A 343 29.01 2.30 -18.84
CA ASN A 343 29.41 1.03 -18.24
C ASN A 343 28.80 0.77 -16.86
N SER A 344 27.87 1.61 -16.38
CA SER A 344 27.17 1.35 -15.14
C SER A 344 26.06 0.34 -15.39
N GLU A 345 25.78 -0.50 -14.39
CA GLU A 345 24.58 -1.35 -14.38
C GLU A 345 23.28 -0.52 -14.40
N ASP A 346 23.38 0.80 -14.19
CA ASP A 346 22.28 1.74 -14.11
C ASP A 346 22.06 2.53 -15.41
N ALA A 347 22.83 2.23 -16.46
CA ALA A 347 22.69 2.88 -17.74
C ALA A 347 21.35 2.49 -18.38
N THR A 348 20.44 3.44 -18.50
CA THR A 348 19.12 3.22 -19.12
C THR A 348 19.12 3.71 -20.57
N SER A 349 18.39 2.98 -21.43
CA SER A 349 18.15 3.42 -22.81
C SER A 349 17.14 4.58 -22.81
N TYR A 350 17.20 5.46 -23.81
CA TYR A 350 16.29 6.59 -23.94
C TYR A 350 15.87 6.82 -25.39
N HIS A 351 14.71 7.42 -25.59
CA HIS A 351 14.25 7.92 -26.88
C HIS A 351 14.75 9.34 -27.12
N LEU A 352 15.24 9.59 -28.33
CA LEU A 352 15.47 10.91 -28.91
C LEU A 352 14.36 11.24 -29.89
N ILE A 353 13.51 12.19 -29.54
CA ILE A 353 12.43 12.69 -30.40
C ILE A 353 12.95 13.95 -31.11
N SER A 354 13.14 13.82 -32.43
CA SER A 354 13.78 14.87 -33.25
C SER A 354 12.80 15.64 -34.14
N LYS A 355 11.67 15.03 -34.49
CA LYS A 355 10.62 15.67 -35.30
C LYS A 355 9.24 15.40 -34.71
N ILE A 356 8.46 16.46 -34.64
CA ILE A 356 7.07 16.47 -34.19
C ILE A 356 6.23 17.07 -35.30
N ARG A 357 5.12 16.43 -35.64
CA ARG A 357 4.14 16.95 -36.60
C ARG A 357 2.99 17.58 -35.84
N ASP A 358 2.69 18.84 -36.15
CA ASP A 358 1.47 19.53 -35.74
C ASP A 358 0.37 19.17 -36.76
N THR A 359 -0.61 18.39 -36.31
CA THR A 359 -1.68 17.88 -37.18
C THR A 359 -2.68 18.95 -37.57
N ASP A 360 -2.79 20.04 -36.80
CA ASP A 360 -3.72 21.13 -37.10
C ASP A 360 -3.12 22.09 -38.14
N ALA A 361 -1.81 22.36 -38.05
CA ALA A 361 -1.09 23.18 -39.01
C ALA A 361 -0.61 22.39 -40.25
N GLU A 362 -0.64 21.05 -40.19
CA GLU A 362 0.01 20.17 -41.17
C GLU A 362 1.51 20.46 -41.36
N GLU A 363 2.18 20.91 -40.29
CA GLU A 363 3.59 21.30 -40.31
C GLU A 363 4.45 20.38 -39.43
N THR A 364 5.66 20.09 -39.89
CA THR A 364 6.68 19.41 -39.10
C THR A 364 7.59 20.43 -38.42
N MET A 365 7.82 20.25 -37.13
CA MET A 365 8.72 21.06 -36.31
C MET A 365 9.74 20.21 -35.56
N SER A 366 10.84 20.85 -35.18
CA SER A 366 11.83 20.29 -34.25
C SER A 366 11.32 20.31 -32.81
N ALA A 367 11.93 19.50 -31.96
CA ALA A 367 11.71 19.54 -30.51
C ALA A 367 11.90 20.94 -29.90
N MET A 368 12.91 21.69 -30.35
CA MET A 368 13.13 23.06 -29.88
C MET A 368 12.04 24.04 -30.30
N GLN A 369 11.48 23.88 -31.49
CA GLN A 369 10.34 24.69 -31.92
C GLN A 369 9.09 24.38 -31.10
N LEU A 370 8.85 23.11 -30.74
CA LEU A 370 7.77 22.73 -29.83
C LEU A 370 7.95 23.37 -28.44
N ILE A 371 9.16 23.30 -27.86
CA ILE A 371 9.48 23.96 -26.58
C ILE A 371 9.29 25.47 -26.68
N ALA A 372 9.79 26.10 -27.74
CA ALA A 372 9.64 27.55 -27.96
C ALA A 372 8.16 27.95 -28.03
N LYS A 373 7.34 27.19 -28.77
CA LYS A 373 5.89 27.38 -28.85
C LYS A 373 5.23 27.26 -27.46
N GLY A 374 5.71 26.36 -26.61
CA GLY A 374 5.24 26.20 -25.23
C GLY A 374 5.65 27.36 -24.32
N ILE A 375 6.80 27.99 -24.55
CA ILE A 375 7.22 29.19 -23.81
C ILE A 375 6.42 30.42 -24.27
N GLU A 376 6.15 30.53 -25.58
CA GLU A 376 5.38 31.62 -26.17
C GLU A 376 3.94 31.70 -25.66
N SER A 377 3.37 30.58 -25.21
CA SER A 377 2.05 30.56 -24.56
C SER A 377 2.07 31.11 -23.12
N GLY A 378 3.24 31.45 -22.58
CA GLY A 378 3.42 32.05 -21.26
C GLY A 378 3.60 31.05 -20.12
N HIS A 379 3.78 29.76 -20.43
CA HIS A 379 3.94 28.70 -19.44
C HIS A 379 5.31 28.03 -19.57
N ARG A 380 5.99 27.80 -18.43
CA ARG A 380 7.24 27.06 -18.42
C ARG A 380 6.93 25.58 -18.24
N ALA A 381 7.06 24.80 -19.31
CA ALA A 381 6.91 23.36 -19.24
C ALA A 381 7.95 22.73 -18.30
N GLU A 382 7.49 21.81 -17.47
CA GLU A 382 8.28 20.99 -16.55
C GLU A 382 8.31 19.52 -16.98
N PHE A 383 7.29 19.08 -17.71
CA PHE A 383 7.15 17.70 -18.17
C PHE A 383 6.92 17.62 -19.67
N ILE A 384 7.38 16.51 -20.24
CA ILE A 384 6.95 15.98 -21.53
C ILE A 384 5.87 14.95 -21.21
N GLY A 385 4.69 15.09 -21.81
CA GLY A 385 3.67 14.05 -21.76
C GLY A 385 3.64 13.25 -23.06
N LEU A 386 3.64 11.93 -22.96
CA LEU A 386 3.56 11.02 -24.09
C LEU A 386 2.37 10.09 -23.94
N LYS A 387 1.51 10.06 -24.95
CA LYS A 387 0.39 9.13 -25.01
C LYS A 387 0.61 8.18 -26.19
N ARG A 388 1.05 6.97 -25.84
CA ARG A 388 1.30 5.88 -26.78
C ARG A 388 -0.03 5.43 -27.41
N LEU A 389 0.05 4.77 -28.56
CA LEU A 389 -1.12 4.17 -29.19
C LEU A 389 -1.82 3.24 -28.19
N GLN A 390 -3.12 3.44 -27.98
CA GLN A 390 -3.96 2.67 -27.05
C GLN A 390 -3.68 2.89 -25.54
N SER A 391 -2.87 3.87 -25.15
CA SER A 391 -2.76 4.27 -23.74
C SER A 391 -3.95 5.13 -23.31
N ASP A 392 -4.27 5.06 -22.01
CA ASP A 392 -5.45 5.71 -21.44
C ASP A 392 -5.23 7.21 -21.14
N GLY A 393 -3.98 7.68 -21.17
CA GLY A 393 -3.59 9.08 -20.93
C GLY A 393 -2.11 9.31 -21.27
N PHE A 394 -1.62 10.52 -20.98
CA PHE A 394 -0.22 10.91 -21.19
C PHE A 394 0.65 10.49 -19.99
N GLU A 395 1.66 9.68 -20.27
CA GLU A 395 2.76 9.38 -19.36
C GLU A 395 3.63 10.63 -19.20
N LEU A 396 3.89 11.06 -17.96
CA LEU A 396 4.58 12.32 -17.68
C LEU A 396 6.03 12.06 -17.27
N GLU A 397 6.95 12.59 -18.08
CA GLU A 397 8.39 12.52 -17.86
C GLU A 397 8.96 13.92 -17.64
N ASN A 398 9.94 14.06 -16.75
CA ASN A 398 10.58 15.35 -16.51
C ASN A 398 11.25 15.85 -17.80
N LEU A 399 11.04 17.12 -18.15
CA LEU A 399 11.70 17.75 -19.29
C LEU A 399 13.21 17.82 -19.01
N HIS A 400 13.96 16.91 -19.61
CA HIS A 400 15.37 16.74 -19.30
C HIS A 400 16.19 17.97 -19.77
N HIS A 401 17.08 18.47 -18.92
CA HIS A 401 17.88 19.68 -19.23
C HIS A 401 18.78 19.51 -20.46
N MET A 402 19.20 18.28 -20.78
CA MET A 402 19.97 18.00 -22.00
C MET A 402 19.14 18.14 -23.28
N SER A 403 17.81 18.12 -23.21
CA SER A 403 16.95 18.29 -24.39
C SER A 403 17.20 19.64 -25.08
N ALA A 404 17.43 20.70 -24.28
CA ALA A 404 17.79 22.02 -24.81
C ALA A 404 19.19 22.05 -25.45
N ARG A 405 20.09 21.14 -25.05
CA ARG A 405 21.47 21.06 -25.55
C ARG A 405 21.58 20.23 -26.82
N THR A 406 20.81 19.15 -26.92
CA THR A 406 20.76 18.29 -28.11
C THR A 406 19.92 18.89 -29.22
N GLY A 407 18.88 19.64 -28.85
CA GLY A 407 17.85 20.08 -29.77
C GLY A 407 16.76 19.02 -30.01
N ASP A 408 16.81 17.90 -29.27
CA ASP A 408 15.86 16.77 -29.29
C ASP A 408 15.21 16.61 -27.92
N LEU A 409 13.99 16.04 -27.84
CA LEU A 409 13.43 15.65 -26.53
C LEU A 409 13.96 14.28 -26.11
N ILE A 410 14.49 14.19 -24.89
CA ILE A 410 14.99 12.96 -24.29
C ILE A 410 13.91 12.37 -23.37
N VAL A 411 13.58 11.10 -23.59
CA VAL A 411 12.62 10.34 -22.76
C VAL A 411 13.24 9.01 -22.37
N PHE A 412 13.48 8.80 -21.08
CA PHE A 412 14.08 7.55 -20.60
C PHE A 412 13.11 6.37 -20.69
N THR A 413 13.68 5.16 -20.80
CA THR A 413 12.93 3.91 -20.78
C THR A 413 13.27 3.11 -19.53
N ASP A 414 12.30 2.37 -19.01
CA ASP A 414 12.50 1.39 -17.94
C ASP A 414 13.01 0.03 -18.46
N GLY A 415 13.35 -0.05 -19.76
CA GLY A 415 13.76 -1.27 -20.44
C GLY A 415 12.63 -2.28 -20.67
N SER A 416 11.41 -2.01 -20.23
CA SER A 416 10.25 -2.87 -20.52
C SER A 416 9.94 -2.86 -22.01
N ARG A 417 9.39 -3.98 -22.51
CA ARG A 417 9.03 -4.11 -23.93
C ARG A 417 8.14 -2.96 -24.43
N PRO A 418 7.08 -2.53 -23.74
CA PRO A 418 6.26 -1.40 -24.18
C PRO A 418 7.03 -0.08 -24.24
N GLN A 419 8.02 0.13 -23.37
CA GLN A 419 8.82 1.35 -23.36
C GLN A 419 9.93 1.35 -24.42
N ALA A 420 10.39 0.17 -24.84
CA ALA A 420 11.38 0.02 -25.90
C ALA A 420 10.80 0.17 -27.33
N GLU A 421 9.48 0.18 -27.48
CA GLU A 421 8.83 0.39 -28.78
C GLU A 421 8.97 1.84 -29.26
N SER A 422 9.02 2.01 -30.59
CA SER A 422 9.10 3.32 -31.25
C SER A 422 8.00 4.26 -30.74
N LEU A 423 8.35 5.53 -30.56
CA LEU A 423 7.40 6.58 -30.21
C LEU A 423 6.72 7.19 -31.44
N GLU A 424 7.10 6.82 -32.67
CA GLU A 424 6.47 7.34 -33.88
C GLU A 424 4.96 7.09 -33.90
N GLY A 425 4.19 8.16 -34.11
CA GLY A 425 2.73 8.15 -34.03
C GLY A 425 2.16 8.36 -32.62
N ALA A 426 2.97 8.40 -31.56
CA ALA A 426 2.52 8.77 -30.23
C ALA A 426 2.13 10.26 -30.18
N GLU A 427 1.08 10.57 -29.43
CA GLU A 427 0.75 11.97 -29.14
C GLU A 427 1.73 12.51 -28.10
N ILE A 428 2.14 13.77 -28.25
CA ILE A 428 3.08 14.45 -27.37
C ILE A 428 2.52 15.80 -26.93
N ASP A 429 2.72 16.20 -25.69
CA ASP A 429 2.36 17.54 -25.20
C ASP A 429 3.40 17.97 -24.15
N LEU A 430 3.46 19.27 -23.86
CA LEU A 430 4.29 19.84 -22.82
C LEU A 430 3.39 20.25 -21.66
N PHE A 431 3.75 19.84 -20.45
CA PHE A 431 2.94 20.08 -19.27
C PHE A 431 3.71 20.91 -18.23
N TYR A 432 2.97 21.71 -17.47
CA TYR A 432 3.49 22.41 -16.30
C TYR A 432 2.66 22.08 -15.06
N LEU A 433 3.26 22.27 -13.89
CA LEU A 433 2.64 21.98 -12.61
C LEU A 433 2.10 23.26 -11.98
N ASP A 434 0.88 23.20 -11.45
CA ASP A 434 0.38 24.26 -10.56
C ASP A 434 -0.60 23.68 -9.53
N GLY A 435 -0.70 24.34 -8.37
CA GLY A 435 -1.56 23.86 -7.28
C GLY A 435 -3.05 23.79 -7.63
N VAL A 436 -3.54 24.64 -8.55
CA VAL A 436 -4.94 24.61 -9.00
C VAL A 436 -5.19 23.34 -9.82
N SER A 437 -4.29 23.01 -10.74
CA SER A 437 -4.35 21.83 -11.59
C SER A 437 -4.26 20.53 -10.77
N CYS A 438 -3.42 20.49 -9.73
CA CYS A 438 -3.36 19.38 -8.79
C CYS A 438 -4.72 19.10 -8.14
N MET A 439 -5.43 20.17 -7.77
CA MET A 439 -6.71 20.08 -7.07
C MET A 439 -7.88 19.78 -8.00
N GLU A 440 -7.87 20.33 -9.21
CA GLU A 440 -8.83 19.97 -10.25
C GLU A 440 -8.70 18.49 -10.64
N ASP A 441 -7.48 17.99 -10.79
CA ASP A 441 -7.23 16.57 -11.06
C ASP A 441 -7.68 15.68 -9.90
N MET A 442 -7.40 16.09 -8.66
CA MET A 442 -7.90 15.35 -7.49
C MET A 442 -9.44 15.29 -7.49
N ASP A 443 -10.13 16.39 -7.74
CA ASP A 443 -11.60 16.41 -7.81
C ASP A 443 -12.14 15.49 -8.93
N LYS A 444 -11.50 15.49 -10.12
CA LYS A 444 -11.83 14.57 -11.22
C LYS A 444 -11.56 13.12 -10.84
N THR A 445 -10.41 12.84 -10.23
CA THR A 445 -9.97 11.52 -9.79
C THR A 445 -10.96 10.95 -8.78
N ILE A 446 -11.38 11.73 -7.78
CA ILE A 446 -12.39 11.31 -6.80
C ILE A 446 -13.76 11.08 -7.45
N ALA A 447 -14.16 11.88 -8.45
CA ALA A 447 -15.40 11.67 -9.19
C ALA A 447 -15.37 10.37 -10.01
N LYS A 448 -14.27 10.11 -10.74
CA LYS A 448 -14.04 8.86 -11.48
C LYS A 448 -14.00 7.67 -10.54
N LEU A 449 -13.34 7.82 -9.39
CA LEU A 449 -13.29 6.80 -8.36
C LEU A 449 -14.68 6.39 -7.90
N LYS A 450 -15.54 7.35 -7.57
CA LYS A 450 -16.94 7.07 -7.18
C LYS A 450 -17.69 6.24 -8.21
N GLU A 451 -17.56 6.61 -9.48
CA GLU A 451 -18.24 5.92 -10.56
C GLU A 451 -17.69 4.51 -10.76
N GLN A 452 -16.36 4.34 -10.73
CA GLN A 452 -15.70 3.05 -10.95
C GLN A 452 -15.80 2.11 -9.74
N THR A 453 -16.15 2.61 -8.55
CA THR A 453 -16.47 1.80 -7.35
C THR A 453 -17.97 1.60 -7.14
N LYS A 454 -18.81 1.92 -8.12
CA LYS A 454 -20.26 1.81 -7.95
C LYS A 454 -20.67 0.35 -7.71
N GLY A 455 -21.33 0.11 -6.57
CA GLY A 455 -21.71 -1.24 -6.14
C GLY A 455 -20.59 -2.01 -5.42
N GLU A 456 -19.47 -1.36 -5.15
CA GLU A 456 -18.43 -1.85 -4.24
C GLU A 456 -18.54 -1.10 -2.90
N GLU A 457 -18.20 -1.77 -1.81
CA GLU A 457 -18.08 -1.15 -0.49
C GLU A 457 -16.61 -0.87 -0.21
N ILE A 458 -16.25 0.37 0.10
CA ILE A 458 -14.88 0.76 0.46
C ILE A 458 -14.78 0.79 1.98
N LEU A 459 -13.92 -0.04 2.55
CA LEU A 459 -13.66 -0.14 3.98
C LEU A 459 -12.83 1.02 4.52
N GLY A 460 -11.85 1.47 3.74
CA GLY A 460 -10.92 2.51 4.13
C GLY A 460 -9.91 2.82 3.03
N ALA A 461 -9.11 3.85 3.25
CA ALA A 461 -8.01 4.23 2.38
C ALA A 461 -6.75 4.53 3.17
N VAL A 462 -5.60 4.21 2.59
CA VAL A 462 -4.31 4.78 3.00
C VAL A 462 -3.86 5.76 1.93
N MET A 463 -3.33 6.91 2.33
CA MET A 463 -2.92 7.98 1.44
C MET A 463 -1.47 8.41 1.68
N PHE A 464 -0.73 8.61 0.60
CA PHE A 464 0.61 9.18 0.60
C PHE A 464 0.57 10.41 -0.30
N SER A 465 0.67 11.60 0.29
CA SER A 465 0.62 12.86 -0.46
C SER A 465 1.97 13.53 -0.41
N CYS A 466 2.41 14.15 -1.50
CA CYS A 466 3.67 14.87 -1.52
C CYS A 466 3.70 15.99 -0.49
N ALA A 467 4.81 16.11 0.26
CA ALA A 467 5.04 17.24 1.14
C ALA A 467 4.83 18.59 0.41
N GLY A 468 5.23 18.70 -0.86
CA GLY A 468 5.02 19.88 -1.70
C GLY A 468 3.55 20.22 -2.02
N ARG A 469 2.60 19.34 -1.70
CA ARG A 469 1.14 19.56 -1.76
C ARG A 469 0.54 19.96 -0.40
N GLY A 470 1.35 20.00 0.66
CA GLY A 470 0.95 20.44 1.99
C GLY A 470 0.87 21.97 2.11
N PRO A 471 0.33 22.50 3.22
CA PRO A 471 -0.02 23.92 3.36
C PRO A 471 1.13 24.88 3.68
N GLU A 472 2.39 24.46 3.65
CA GLU A 472 3.49 25.36 4.01
C GLU A 472 3.63 26.50 2.98
N PRO A 473 4.08 27.70 3.39
CA PRO A 473 4.15 28.85 2.48
C PRO A 473 4.98 28.64 1.20
N SER A 474 5.93 27.70 1.21
CA SER A 474 6.76 27.32 0.06
C SER A 474 6.14 26.25 -0.84
N HIS A 475 4.97 25.71 -0.49
CA HIS A 475 4.34 24.61 -1.20
C HIS A 475 3.31 25.10 -2.23
N LEU A 476 2.93 24.19 -3.14
CA LEU A 476 2.05 24.51 -4.27
C LEU A 476 0.60 24.79 -3.85
N ILE A 477 0.17 24.22 -2.72
CA ILE A 477 -1.23 24.19 -2.32
C ILE A 477 -1.36 24.76 -0.91
N PRO A 478 -1.93 25.96 -0.76
CA PRO A 478 -2.01 26.62 0.55
C PRO A 478 -3.04 25.98 1.49
N GLU A 479 -3.96 25.17 0.96
CA GLU A 479 -5.01 24.54 1.75
C GLU A 479 -4.47 23.31 2.51
N GLU A 480 -4.64 23.31 3.84
CA GLU A 480 -4.25 22.17 4.68
C GLU A 480 -5.04 20.91 4.32
N MET A 481 -4.36 19.78 4.21
CA MET A 481 -4.97 18.46 3.95
C MET A 481 -5.85 18.45 2.71
N SER A 482 -5.47 19.20 1.68
CA SER A 482 -6.28 19.38 0.47
C SER A 482 -6.73 18.06 -0.17
N ASP A 483 -5.82 17.08 -0.22
CA ASP A 483 -6.08 15.75 -0.77
C ASP A 483 -7.07 14.96 0.09
N ALA A 484 -6.83 14.89 1.42
CA ALA A 484 -7.73 14.22 2.35
C ALA A 484 -9.14 14.84 2.38
N LYS A 485 -9.24 16.18 2.29
CA LYS A 485 -10.51 16.91 2.22
C LYS A 485 -11.35 16.51 1.00
N ARG A 486 -10.71 16.43 -0.16
CA ARG A 486 -11.37 16.02 -1.41
C ARG A 486 -11.78 14.57 -1.35
N PHE A 487 -10.92 13.70 -0.82
CA PHE A 487 -11.28 12.30 -0.55
C PHE A 487 -12.49 12.21 0.39
N ALA A 488 -12.49 12.92 1.51
CA ALA A 488 -13.58 12.92 2.50
C ALA A 488 -14.90 13.46 1.94
N LYS A 489 -14.85 14.53 1.14
CA LYS A 489 -16.01 15.04 0.38
C LYS A 489 -16.53 13.99 -0.60
N GLY A 490 -15.61 13.23 -1.18
CA GLY A 490 -15.90 12.07 -2.01
C GLY A 490 -16.63 10.99 -1.23
N PHE A 491 -15.99 10.50 -0.18
CA PHE A 491 -16.33 9.30 0.55
C PHE A 491 -16.52 9.64 2.03
N PRO A 492 -17.62 10.30 2.40
CA PRO A 492 -17.80 10.89 3.72
C PRO A 492 -17.90 9.89 4.87
N LYS A 493 -17.99 8.60 4.55
CA LYS A 493 -18.08 7.50 5.51
C LYS A 493 -16.86 6.58 5.45
N VAL A 494 -15.90 6.85 4.57
CA VAL A 494 -14.73 5.99 4.39
C VAL A 494 -13.56 6.64 5.12
N PRO A 495 -12.98 5.99 6.14
CA PRO A 495 -11.81 6.52 6.80
C PRO A 495 -10.62 6.55 5.83
N CYS A 496 -9.79 7.59 5.94
CA CYS A 496 -8.56 7.70 5.18
C CYS A 496 -7.43 8.15 6.12
N LEU A 497 -6.38 7.34 6.24
CA LEU A 497 -5.19 7.68 7.03
C LEU A 497 -3.97 7.80 6.13
N GLY A 498 -2.94 8.50 6.54
CA GLY A 498 -1.78 8.69 5.70
C GLY A 498 -0.77 9.66 6.28
N PHE A 499 0.15 10.10 5.44
CA PHE A 499 1.12 11.13 5.79
C PHE A 499 1.58 11.92 4.56
N TYR A 500 2.24 13.05 4.80
CA TYR A 500 2.97 13.75 3.75
C TYR A 500 4.33 13.09 3.51
N ALA A 501 4.51 12.46 2.36
CA ALA A 501 5.72 11.74 1.99
C ALA A 501 6.76 12.66 1.34
N GLY A 502 8.05 12.30 1.48
CA GLY A 502 9.16 12.95 0.75
C GLY A 502 9.24 12.55 -0.73
N GLY A 503 8.42 11.57 -1.13
CA GLY A 503 8.26 11.05 -2.48
C GLY A 503 7.25 9.91 -2.42
N GLU A 504 6.31 9.89 -3.34
CA GLU A 504 5.21 8.92 -3.31
C GLU A 504 5.56 7.73 -4.17
N ILE A 505 5.18 6.54 -3.70
CA ILE A 505 5.36 5.30 -4.44
C ILE A 505 3.97 4.86 -4.88
N GLY A 506 3.75 4.75 -6.17
CA GLY A 506 2.45 4.40 -6.71
C GLY A 506 2.48 4.18 -8.21
N PRO A 507 1.36 3.75 -8.81
CA PRO A 507 1.23 3.65 -10.26
C PRO A 507 1.62 4.96 -10.94
N LEU A 508 2.19 4.87 -12.15
CA LEU A 508 2.58 6.04 -12.91
C LEU A 508 1.41 7.03 -13.08
N ALA A 509 1.62 8.27 -12.67
CA ALA A 509 0.63 9.33 -12.85
C ALA A 509 0.48 9.63 -14.34
N LEU A 510 -0.76 9.56 -14.81
CA LEU A 510 -1.12 9.86 -16.19
C LEU A 510 -1.91 11.16 -16.21
N ALA A 511 -1.60 12.06 -17.14
CA ALA A 511 -2.49 13.18 -17.43
C ALA A 511 -3.63 12.71 -18.34
N ALA A 512 -4.83 13.22 -18.08
CA ALA A 512 -6.05 12.98 -18.84
C ALA A 512 -6.47 11.51 -18.97
N ASN A 513 -6.17 10.67 -17.97
CA ASN A 513 -6.58 9.26 -17.92
C ASN A 513 -8.07 9.10 -17.65
N GLU A 514 -8.72 8.07 -18.20
CA GLU A 514 -10.13 7.75 -17.88
C GLU A 514 -10.24 6.73 -16.74
N LYS A 515 -9.31 5.76 -16.67
CA LYS A 515 -9.24 4.72 -15.65
C LYS A 515 -8.51 5.23 -14.43
N VAL A 516 -9.18 5.18 -13.29
CA VAL A 516 -8.62 5.64 -12.01
C VAL A 516 -7.71 4.58 -11.37
N PHE A 517 -8.01 3.32 -11.65
CA PHE A 517 -7.28 2.18 -11.13
C PHE A 517 -6.20 1.75 -12.09
N GLN A 518 -4.99 1.60 -11.56
CA GLN A 518 -3.83 1.16 -12.32
C GLN A 518 -3.11 0.07 -11.53
N THR A 519 -2.58 -0.93 -12.23
CA THR A 519 -1.78 -2.03 -11.69
C THR A 519 -0.45 -2.12 -12.44
N GLY A 520 0.61 -2.52 -11.74
CA GLY A 520 1.96 -2.47 -12.27
C GLY A 520 2.43 -1.03 -12.56
N ARG A 521 3.62 -0.91 -13.15
CA ARG A 521 4.27 0.37 -13.50
C ARG A 521 4.26 1.41 -12.37
N ALA A 522 4.33 0.95 -11.14
CA ALA A 522 4.66 1.78 -10.01
C ALA A 522 6.08 2.33 -10.17
N ALA A 523 6.26 3.55 -9.68
CA ALA A 523 7.51 4.29 -9.66
C ALA A 523 7.50 5.25 -8.46
N VAL A 524 8.67 5.80 -8.13
CA VAL A 524 8.74 6.95 -7.24
C VAL A 524 8.38 8.20 -8.02
N GLN A 525 7.49 9.00 -7.47
CA GLN A 525 6.98 10.20 -8.12
C GLN A 525 6.95 11.36 -7.13
N GLY A 526 7.14 12.56 -7.65
CA GLY A 526 6.97 13.80 -6.92
C GLY A 526 5.65 14.46 -7.25
N PHE A 527 5.15 15.28 -6.32
CA PHE A 527 3.95 16.09 -6.47
C PHE A 527 2.67 15.30 -6.75
N THR A 528 2.63 14.04 -6.32
CA THR A 528 1.45 13.19 -6.45
C THR A 528 0.74 12.97 -5.11
N ALA A 529 -0.45 12.42 -5.19
CA ALA A 529 -1.18 11.83 -4.08
C ALA A 529 -1.58 10.41 -4.49
N VAL A 530 -1.02 9.42 -3.79
CA VAL A 530 -1.27 7.99 -4.02
C VAL A 530 -2.21 7.46 -2.94
N PHE A 531 -3.21 6.68 -3.36
CA PHE A 531 -4.13 6.00 -2.45
C PHE A 531 -4.07 4.50 -2.62
N ALA A 532 -4.17 3.80 -1.50
CA ALA A 532 -4.49 2.38 -1.41
C ALA A 532 -5.91 2.23 -0.86
N LEU A 533 -6.85 1.76 -1.69
CA LEU A 533 -8.24 1.59 -1.29
C LEU A 533 -8.51 0.15 -0.90
N PHE A 534 -9.01 -0.06 0.31
CA PHE A 534 -9.45 -1.36 0.79
C PHE A 534 -10.93 -1.54 0.48
N ILE A 535 -11.26 -2.46 -0.40
CA ILE A 535 -12.64 -2.75 -0.83
C ILE A 535 -13.15 -3.98 -0.06
N VAL A 536 -14.46 -4.16 0.10
CA VAL A 536 -15.02 -5.40 0.64
C VAL A 536 -15.05 -6.44 -0.48
N PRO A 537 -14.42 -7.62 -0.31
CA PRO A 537 -14.58 -8.70 -1.28
C PRO A 537 -16.06 -9.05 -1.41
N LYS A 538 -16.53 -9.33 -2.62
CA LYS A 538 -17.90 -9.82 -2.80
C LYS A 538 -17.99 -11.22 -2.22
N VAL A 539 -18.45 -11.31 -0.98
CA VAL A 539 -18.84 -12.58 -0.37
C VAL A 539 -20.18 -12.95 -0.97
N GLU A 540 -20.22 -13.98 -1.82
CA GLU A 540 -21.49 -14.55 -2.25
C GLU A 540 -22.29 -14.94 -0.99
N SER A 541 -23.56 -14.53 -0.91
CA SER A 541 -24.42 -14.80 0.24
C SER A 541 -24.49 -16.30 0.52
N ILE A 542 -23.63 -16.78 1.41
CA ILE A 542 -23.69 -18.15 1.90
C ILE A 542 -24.84 -18.17 2.90
N VAL A 543 -25.96 -18.79 2.53
CA VAL A 543 -26.92 -19.25 3.54
C VAL A 543 -26.10 -20.08 4.52
N PHE A 544 -26.05 -19.68 5.80
CA PHE A 544 -25.26 -20.33 6.83
C PHE A 544 -25.68 -21.81 6.98
N GLN A 545 -25.15 -22.70 6.14
CA GLN A 545 -25.30 -24.14 6.28
C GLN A 545 -24.21 -24.65 7.23
N LEU A 546 -24.27 -24.18 8.46
CA LEU A 546 -23.33 -24.59 9.49
C LEU A 546 -23.74 -25.95 10.05
N ASN A 547 -22.91 -26.96 9.80
CA ASN A 547 -23.02 -28.24 10.48
C ASN A 547 -22.35 -28.14 11.85
N ASP A 548 -23.07 -27.70 12.88
CA ASP A 548 -22.55 -27.61 14.25
C ASP A 548 -22.77 -28.90 15.05
N SER A 549 -22.95 -30.04 14.37
CA SER A 549 -23.10 -31.35 15.01
C SER A 549 -21.91 -31.63 15.94
N PRO A 550 -22.12 -32.38 17.05
CA PRO A 550 -21.05 -32.72 17.97
C PRO A 550 -19.85 -33.40 17.30
N GLN A 551 -20.07 -34.11 16.19
CA GLN A 551 -19.02 -34.75 15.39
C GLN A 551 -18.19 -33.70 14.64
N ASN A 552 -18.84 -32.73 13.98
CA ASN A 552 -18.14 -31.70 13.24
C ASN A 552 -17.39 -30.73 14.16
N VAL A 553 -18.02 -30.31 15.27
CA VAL A 553 -17.37 -29.50 16.32
C VAL A 553 -16.14 -30.22 16.87
N ARG A 554 -16.27 -31.50 17.24
CA ARG A 554 -15.13 -32.29 17.73
C ARG A 554 -14.05 -32.48 16.66
N GLY A 555 -14.44 -32.70 15.41
CA GLY A 555 -13.51 -32.82 14.27
C GLY A 555 -12.72 -31.53 14.07
N PHE A 556 -13.41 -30.39 14.01
CA PHE A 556 -12.81 -29.07 13.90
C PHE A 556 -11.85 -28.78 15.06
N VAL A 557 -12.30 -28.96 16.30
CA VAL A 557 -11.47 -28.70 17.49
C VAL A 557 -10.25 -29.62 17.51
N ARG A 558 -10.41 -30.92 17.22
CA ARG A 558 -9.26 -31.85 17.13
C ARG A 558 -8.26 -31.43 16.07
N ALA A 559 -8.74 -31.05 14.88
CA ALA A 559 -7.88 -30.58 13.79
C ALA A 559 -7.12 -29.31 14.18
N ARG A 560 -7.77 -28.39 14.92
CA ARG A 560 -7.20 -27.10 15.30
C ARG A 560 -6.28 -27.16 16.52
N VAL A 561 -6.58 -28.02 17.49
CA VAL A 561 -5.80 -28.24 18.72
C VAL A 561 -4.68 -29.28 18.49
N GLY A 562 -4.56 -29.83 17.28
CA GLY A 562 -3.47 -30.75 16.93
C GLY A 562 -3.54 -32.11 17.63
N LEU A 563 -4.71 -32.52 18.14
CA LEU A 563 -4.89 -33.81 18.79
C LEU A 563 -4.94 -34.93 17.74
N THR A 564 -3.75 -35.41 17.39
CA THR A 564 -3.54 -36.56 16.52
C THR A 564 -3.57 -37.85 17.34
N GLY A 565 -4.76 -38.27 17.78
CA GLY A 565 -4.94 -39.54 18.51
C GLY A 565 -6.22 -39.59 19.34
N GLN A 566 -6.51 -40.76 19.93
CA GLN A 566 -7.64 -40.99 20.86
C GLN A 566 -7.49 -40.26 22.22
N GLN A 567 -6.58 -39.29 22.36
CA GLN A 567 -6.47 -38.52 23.60
C GLN A 567 -7.75 -37.71 23.81
N SER A 568 -8.49 -38.05 24.86
CA SER A 568 -9.72 -37.36 25.22
C SER A 568 -9.38 -36.04 25.92
N LEU A 569 -9.88 -34.93 25.37
CA LEU A 569 -10.06 -33.68 26.10
C LEU A 569 -11.14 -33.92 27.15
N LEU A 570 -10.74 -34.07 28.42
CA LEU A 570 -11.61 -33.95 29.58
C LEU A 570 -11.33 -32.62 30.27
#